data_AF-A0A3C1YQK0-F1
#
_entry.id   AF-A0A3C1YQK0-F1
#
_cell.length_a   1.000
_cell.length_b   1.000
_cell.length_c   1.000
_cell.angle_alpha   90.00
_cell.angle_beta   90.00
_cell.angle_gamma   90.00
#
_symmetry.space_group_name_H-M   'P 1'
#
loop_
_entity.id
_entity.type
_entity.pdbx_description
1 polymer ?
#
loop_
_entity_poly.entity_id
_entity_poly.type
_entity_poly.pdbx_seq_one_letter_code
_entity_poly.pdbx_strand_id
1 'polypeptide(L)'
;MALLPPQAEYDSRYAPFSIQLGFIQLESNDPLSGIKRIILGNIVLPKQSISVNNIDSLIEFKKLSSSPVEFFRDSLYAYVITEFIKQSPDTTMAKSNLAVSLSRNNILRERAIRFAKESYASAQQRTVEERSGAAGALGLTYYHLKQYEESERYLSEAARYAGPNESEIFFSLGDVKEKLGKKKEAFEVYISGIGSSRPTSVYDRLLELKNELYPALTLDSIIVTRQAAALQFTPDEFHRERVELKKNEYQKVVLAELFTGSECRPCQAADIAFDYLIERFKTSSLAILEYHIHIPQPDPLSNFDAEKRGEYYGVNSTPTAIIGGNTVITSGGSKLAAKSKFFLYTDVIERQLQSTSSVAISLSAAIKKNILTIRANAIAPSKNKTLKLRIAVVEDEVYYKGSNGIERHKFVVRKMLKSVDGFSFPKNGKLRINESLNIAKLTADLGKYYELTNARFAQLGSGLKAKKNEIDIKRLAVVAFVQDDTTREIIQASVVKVE
;
A
#
# COMPACT_ATOMS: atom_id res chain seq x y z
N MET A 1 4.55 35.06 13.01
CA MET A 1 5.81 34.28 12.92
C MET A 1 5.57 32.91 13.57
N ALA A 2 4.83 32.04 12.89
CA ALA A 2 4.65 30.64 13.31
C ALA A 2 5.64 29.81 12.50
N LEU A 3 6.62 29.24 13.19
CA LEU A 3 7.63 28.37 12.61
C LEU A 3 6.97 27.09 12.11
N LEU A 4 7.16 26.78 10.82
CA LEU A 4 6.90 25.44 10.29
C LEU A 4 7.74 24.43 11.07
N PRO A 5 7.24 23.22 11.35
CA PRO A 5 8.05 22.17 11.95
C PRO A 5 9.23 21.82 11.01
N PRO A 6 10.39 21.41 11.58
CA PRO A 6 11.59 21.10 10.82
C PRO A 6 11.35 19.94 9.84
N GLN A 7 12.05 19.99 8.71
CA GLN A 7 11.89 19.19 7.48
C GLN A 7 12.02 17.64 7.60
N ALA A 8 11.91 17.04 8.79
CA ALA A 8 12.19 15.63 9.01
C ALA A 8 10.95 14.69 9.08
N GLU A 9 9.73 15.18 8.87
CA GLU A 9 8.49 14.39 8.93
C GLU A 9 7.64 14.51 7.65
N TYR A 10 8.26 14.33 6.48
CA TYR A 10 7.53 14.35 5.21
C TYR A 10 7.06 12.94 4.83
N ASP A 11 5.76 12.68 4.96
CA ASP A 11 5.09 11.57 4.26
C ASP A 11 4.99 11.94 2.76
N SER A 12 5.53 11.07 1.90
CA SER A 12 5.60 11.27 0.45
C SER A 12 4.24 11.37 -0.23
N ARG A 13 3.16 10.86 0.40
CA ARG A 13 1.77 11.04 -0.07
C ARG A 13 1.28 12.47 0.10
N TYR A 14 1.87 13.24 1.01
CA TYR A 14 1.54 14.64 1.28
C TYR A 14 2.59 15.61 0.74
N ALA A 15 3.66 15.12 0.10
CA ALA A 15 4.64 15.95 -0.60
C ALA A 15 4.05 16.97 -1.61
N PRO A 16 2.89 16.73 -2.26
CA PRO A 16 2.24 17.75 -3.09
C PRO A 16 1.65 18.93 -2.29
N PHE A 17 1.37 18.76 -0.98
CA PHE A 17 0.65 19.76 -0.17
C PHE A 17 1.49 21.00 0.14
N SER A 18 2.81 20.87 0.25
CA SER A 18 3.69 21.97 0.64
C SER A 18 4.16 22.82 -0.54
N ILE A 19 4.29 22.20 -1.71
CA ILE A 19 4.85 22.85 -2.91
C ILE A 19 3.80 23.70 -3.63
N GLN A 20 2.51 23.37 -3.55
CA GLN A 20 1.45 24.14 -4.21
C GLN A 20 0.79 25.23 -3.35
N LEU A 21 1.07 25.27 -2.04
CA LEU A 21 0.70 26.37 -1.15
C LEU A 21 1.83 27.38 -0.92
N GLY A 22 3.07 27.06 -1.28
CA GLY A 22 4.20 28.00 -1.29
C GLY A 22 3.96 29.25 -2.17
N PHE A 23 2.93 29.23 -3.00
CA PHE A 23 2.46 30.37 -3.79
C PHE A 23 1.70 31.43 -2.98
N ILE A 24 1.33 31.16 -1.72
CA ILE A 24 0.35 31.97 -0.99
C ILE A 24 0.79 32.17 0.47
N GLN A 25 2.01 32.65 0.64
CA GLN A 25 2.40 33.39 1.84
C GLN A 25 2.20 34.88 1.55
N LEU A 26 0.93 35.31 1.54
CA LEU A 26 0.48 36.70 1.38
C LEU A 26 0.68 37.53 2.67
N GLU A 27 1.81 37.34 3.36
CA GLU A 27 2.23 38.16 4.51
C GLU A 27 3.32 39.16 4.09
N SER A 28 3.13 39.88 2.99
CA SER A 28 3.79 41.16 2.79
C SER A 28 2.77 42.27 3.01
N ASN A 29 3.10 43.25 3.86
CA ASN A 29 2.34 44.48 4.13
C ASN A 29 2.09 45.36 2.88
N ASP A 30 2.44 44.87 1.69
CA ASP A 30 2.13 45.43 0.39
C ASP A 30 1.59 44.32 -0.55
N PRO A 31 0.26 44.30 -0.82
CA PRO A 31 -0.37 43.33 -1.71
C PRO A 31 0.12 43.38 -3.17
N LEU A 32 0.64 44.53 -3.63
CA LEU A 32 1.12 44.69 -5.01
C LEU A 32 2.48 44.00 -5.22
N SER A 33 3.31 44.01 -4.18
CA SER A 33 4.62 43.33 -4.19
C SER A 33 4.50 41.81 -4.22
N GLY A 34 3.51 41.24 -3.53
CA GLY A 34 3.21 39.80 -3.56
C GLY A 34 2.74 39.33 -4.95
N ILE A 35 1.86 40.11 -5.60
CA ILE A 35 1.39 39.85 -6.96
C ILE A 35 2.54 39.98 -7.98
N LYS A 36 3.43 40.97 -7.83
CA LYS A 36 4.62 41.13 -8.69
C LYS A 36 5.59 39.94 -8.60
N ARG A 37 5.76 39.35 -7.41
CA ARG A 37 6.61 38.14 -7.23
C ARG A 37 6.02 36.91 -7.93
N ILE A 38 4.70 36.77 -7.96
CA ILE A 38 4.02 35.70 -8.70
C ILE A 38 4.26 35.86 -10.21
N ILE A 39 4.21 37.09 -10.73
CA ILE A 39 4.47 37.39 -12.14
C ILE A 39 5.94 37.10 -12.51
N LEU A 40 6.89 37.42 -11.64
CA LEU A 40 8.33 37.21 -11.89
C LEU A 40 8.79 35.75 -11.66
N GLY A 41 8.13 35.00 -10.78
CA GLY A 41 8.47 33.60 -10.47
C GLY A 41 8.09 32.58 -11.55
N ASN A 42 7.22 32.96 -12.49
CA ASN A 42 6.74 32.08 -13.58
C ASN A 42 7.66 32.01 -14.81
N ILE A 43 8.86 32.61 -14.76
CA ILE A 43 9.76 32.68 -15.93
C ILE A 43 10.79 31.55 -15.98
N VAL A 44 10.92 30.67 -14.97
CA VAL A 44 11.99 29.65 -14.99
C VAL A 44 11.51 28.24 -14.59
N LEU A 45 11.49 27.35 -15.61
CA LEU A 45 11.48 25.87 -15.63
C LEU A 45 10.15 25.14 -15.99
N PRO A 46 10.20 23.97 -16.67
CA PRO A 46 9.96 23.89 -18.11
C PRO A 46 8.76 23.00 -18.51
N LYS A 47 8.19 23.29 -19.68
CA LYS A 47 7.24 22.48 -20.46
C LYS A 47 5.85 22.23 -19.84
N GLN A 48 5.08 23.30 -19.70
CA GLN A 48 3.90 23.60 -20.53
C GLN A 48 3.28 24.87 -19.94
N SER A 49 3.44 25.97 -20.68
CA SER A 49 2.93 27.28 -20.29
C SER A 49 1.41 27.25 -20.26
N ILE A 50 0.84 27.27 -19.05
CA ILE A 50 -0.58 27.56 -18.86
C ILE A 50 -0.78 29.03 -19.26
N SER A 51 -1.47 29.25 -20.37
CA SER A 51 -1.91 30.58 -20.80
C SER A 51 -3.02 31.06 -19.85
N VAL A 52 -2.66 31.84 -18.84
CA VAL A 52 -3.61 32.39 -17.85
C VAL A 52 -4.30 33.63 -18.43
N ASN A 53 -5.33 33.42 -19.26
CA ASN A 53 -5.88 34.48 -20.11
C ASN A 53 -6.76 35.54 -19.42
N ASN A 54 -6.86 35.64 -18.08
CA ASN A 54 -7.62 36.77 -17.51
C ASN A 54 -7.32 37.22 -16.07
N ILE A 55 -6.08 37.12 -15.60
CA ILE A 55 -5.67 37.76 -14.33
C ILE A 55 -5.76 39.29 -14.43
N ASP A 56 -5.50 39.85 -15.60
CA ASP A 56 -5.47 41.29 -15.83
C ASP A 56 -6.86 41.94 -15.63
N SER A 57 -7.94 41.28 -16.06
CA SER A 57 -9.31 41.79 -15.80
C SER A 57 -9.69 41.77 -14.32
N LEU A 58 -9.19 40.80 -13.54
CA LEU A 58 -9.39 40.79 -12.08
C LEU A 58 -8.61 41.95 -11.44
N ILE A 59 -7.36 42.16 -11.83
CA ILE A 59 -6.54 43.29 -11.34
C ILE A 59 -7.18 44.64 -11.70
N GLU A 60 -7.74 44.78 -12.90
CA GLU A 60 -8.52 45.94 -13.35
C GLU A 60 -9.80 46.14 -12.51
N PHE A 61 -10.55 45.07 -12.22
CA PHE A 61 -11.72 45.13 -11.35
C PHE A 61 -11.37 45.63 -9.94
N LYS A 62 -10.21 45.23 -9.39
CA LYS A 62 -9.73 45.75 -8.08
C LYS A 62 -9.42 47.24 -8.12
N LYS A 63 -8.85 47.75 -9.21
CA LYS A 63 -8.58 49.19 -9.37
C LYS A 63 -9.87 50.02 -9.39
N LEU A 64 -10.99 49.41 -9.78
CA LEU A 64 -12.28 50.07 -9.96
C LEU A 64 -13.29 49.81 -8.83
N SER A 65 -13.08 48.82 -7.96
CA SER A 65 -14.04 48.45 -6.91
C SER A 65 -13.67 49.02 -5.53
N SER A 66 -14.65 49.58 -4.81
CA SER A 66 -14.57 49.92 -3.39
C SER A 66 -14.78 48.71 -2.45
N SER A 67 -14.71 47.48 -2.99
CA SER A 67 -14.98 46.26 -2.23
C SER A 67 -13.85 45.92 -1.25
N PRO A 68 -14.14 45.30 -0.08
CA PRO A 68 -13.12 44.87 0.87
C PRO A 68 -12.08 43.96 0.23
N VAL A 69 -10.81 44.09 0.64
CA VAL A 69 -9.65 43.32 0.13
C VAL A 69 -9.90 41.81 0.15
N GLU A 70 -10.69 41.31 1.11
CA GLU A 70 -11.09 39.91 1.24
C GLU A 70 -11.88 39.40 0.03
N PHE A 71 -12.78 40.20 -0.54
CA PHE A 71 -13.62 39.80 -1.68
C PHE A 71 -12.80 39.58 -2.96
N PHE A 72 -11.80 40.45 -3.19
CA PHE A 72 -10.89 40.32 -4.34
C PHE A 72 -10.00 39.08 -4.21
N ARG A 73 -9.45 38.88 -3.02
CA ARG A 73 -8.59 37.74 -2.70
C ARG A 73 -9.33 36.42 -2.94
N ASP A 74 -10.53 36.29 -2.39
CA ASP A 74 -11.36 35.09 -2.49
C ASP A 74 -11.82 34.80 -3.94
N SER A 75 -12.04 35.85 -4.74
CA SER A 75 -12.35 35.73 -6.18
C SER A 75 -11.17 35.19 -7.00
N LEU A 76 -9.94 35.65 -6.71
CA LEU A 76 -8.74 35.14 -7.37
C LEU A 76 -8.47 33.67 -7.01
N TYR A 77 -8.59 33.31 -5.72
CA TYR A 77 -8.53 31.91 -5.31
C TYR A 77 -9.58 31.08 -6.03
N ALA A 78 -10.82 31.56 -6.08
CA ALA A 78 -11.91 30.84 -6.71
C ALA A 78 -11.65 30.53 -8.19
N TYR A 79 -11.00 31.44 -8.92
CA TYR A 79 -10.58 31.23 -10.31
C TYR A 79 -9.46 30.18 -10.41
N VAL A 80 -8.36 30.36 -9.67
CA VAL A 80 -7.20 29.44 -9.70
C VAL A 80 -7.60 28.02 -9.34
N ILE A 81 -8.43 27.86 -8.30
CA ILE A 81 -9.00 26.58 -7.88
C ILE A 81 -9.76 25.90 -9.01
N THR A 82 -10.58 26.67 -9.74
CA THR A 82 -11.42 26.13 -10.81
C THR A 82 -10.56 25.63 -11.97
N GLU A 83 -9.54 26.40 -12.35
CA GLU A 83 -8.60 25.99 -13.40
C GLU A 83 -7.74 24.79 -12.97
N PHE A 84 -7.27 24.76 -11.73
CA PHE A 84 -6.54 23.62 -11.19
C PHE A 84 -7.36 22.32 -11.26
N ILE A 85 -8.63 22.35 -10.84
CA ILE A 85 -9.52 21.18 -10.92
C ILE A 85 -9.75 20.75 -12.37
N LYS A 86 -9.97 21.69 -13.30
CA LYS A 86 -10.19 21.37 -14.73
C LYS A 86 -8.97 20.67 -15.36
N GLN A 87 -7.77 21.07 -14.97
CA GLN A 87 -6.52 20.52 -15.50
C GLN A 87 -6.03 19.29 -14.73
N SER A 88 -6.64 18.97 -13.59
CA SER A 88 -6.24 17.84 -12.76
C SER A 88 -6.69 16.52 -13.37
N PRO A 89 -5.76 15.56 -13.62
CA PRO A 89 -6.12 14.24 -14.14
C PRO A 89 -6.94 13.43 -13.11
N ASP A 90 -6.77 13.72 -11.82
CA ASP A 90 -7.61 13.17 -10.75
C ASP A 90 -8.29 14.29 -9.96
N THR A 91 -9.53 14.56 -10.33
CA THR A 91 -10.36 15.59 -9.70
C THR A 91 -10.74 15.25 -8.25
N THR A 92 -10.75 13.98 -7.86
CA THR A 92 -11.06 13.57 -6.48
C THR A 92 -9.89 13.92 -5.57
N MET A 93 -8.68 13.50 -5.93
CA MET A 93 -7.47 13.86 -5.19
C MET A 93 -7.25 15.37 -5.16
N ALA A 94 -7.45 16.07 -6.28
CA ALA A 94 -7.36 17.52 -6.35
C ALA A 94 -8.31 18.21 -5.36
N LYS A 95 -9.57 17.77 -5.28
CA LYS A 95 -10.56 18.29 -4.34
C LYS A 95 -10.20 18.01 -2.88
N SER A 96 -9.70 16.80 -2.55
CA SER A 96 -9.19 16.50 -1.20
C SER A 96 -8.09 17.47 -0.79
N ASN A 97 -7.09 17.65 -1.65
CA ASN A 97 -5.93 18.48 -1.35
C ASN A 97 -6.32 19.95 -1.17
N LEU A 98 -7.19 20.45 -2.06
CA LEU A 98 -7.73 21.80 -1.95
C LEU A 98 -8.55 22.00 -0.69
N ALA A 99 -9.37 21.03 -0.28
CA ALA A 99 -10.21 21.17 0.90
C ALA A 99 -9.39 21.36 2.18
N VAL A 100 -8.36 20.54 2.39
CA VAL A 100 -7.46 20.65 3.55
C VAL A 100 -6.70 21.98 3.51
N SER A 101 -6.17 22.35 2.34
CA SER A 101 -5.46 23.61 2.13
C SER A 101 -6.33 24.83 2.47
N LEU A 102 -7.53 24.90 1.92
CA LEU A 102 -8.46 26.01 2.11
C LEU A 102 -8.93 26.13 3.56
N SER A 103 -9.28 25.01 4.18
CA SER A 103 -9.73 24.98 5.58
C SER A 103 -8.60 25.36 6.54
N ARG A 104 -7.37 24.85 6.35
CA ARG A 104 -6.20 25.21 7.16
C ARG A 104 -5.90 26.70 7.13
N ASN A 105 -6.06 27.32 5.97
CA ASN A 105 -5.83 28.76 5.78
C ASN A 105 -7.07 29.61 6.06
N ASN A 106 -8.19 28.99 6.47
CA ASN A 106 -9.42 29.67 6.78
C ASN A 106 -10.03 30.47 5.59
N ILE A 107 -9.82 29.99 4.36
CA ILE A 107 -10.26 30.64 3.11
C ILE A 107 -11.37 29.80 2.47
N LEU A 108 -12.41 30.45 1.93
CA LEU A 108 -13.49 29.78 1.19
C LEU A 108 -14.06 28.54 1.93
N ARG A 109 -14.35 28.69 3.24
CA ARG A 109 -14.73 27.58 4.15
C ARG A 109 -15.79 26.63 3.60
N GLU A 110 -16.90 27.18 3.10
CA GLU A 110 -17.99 26.39 2.53
C GLU A 110 -17.56 25.59 1.31
N ARG A 111 -16.68 26.16 0.48
CA ARG A 111 -16.12 25.48 -0.68
C ARG A 111 -15.16 24.37 -0.27
N ALA A 112 -14.39 24.57 0.79
CA ALA A 112 -13.53 23.54 1.36
C ALA A 112 -14.34 22.32 1.82
N ILE A 113 -15.39 22.52 2.62
CA ILE A 113 -16.28 21.43 3.08
C ILE A 113 -16.92 20.73 1.88
N ARG A 114 -17.44 21.49 0.91
CA ARG A 114 -18.06 20.91 -0.29
C ARG A 114 -17.08 20.03 -1.06
N PHE A 115 -15.86 20.49 -1.31
CA PHE A 115 -14.84 19.70 -2.00
C PHE A 115 -14.45 18.44 -1.23
N ALA A 116 -14.30 18.53 0.08
CA ALA A 116 -14.00 17.35 0.89
C ALA A 116 -15.13 16.31 0.83
N LYS A 117 -16.40 16.74 0.91
CA LYS A 117 -17.56 15.84 0.81
C LYS A 117 -17.67 15.20 -0.58
N GLU A 118 -17.53 15.99 -1.65
CA GLU A 118 -17.56 15.49 -3.03
C GLU A 118 -16.44 14.47 -3.27
N SER A 119 -15.24 14.76 -2.76
CA SER A 119 -14.10 13.85 -2.86
C SER A 119 -14.36 12.55 -2.10
N TYR A 120 -14.79 12.62 -0.84
CA TYR A 120 -15.11 11.45 -0.03
C TYR A 120 -16.20 10.57 -0.66
N ALA A 121 -17.26 11.18 -1.21
CA ALA A 121 -18.32 10.46 -1.92
C ALA A 121 -17.79 9.77 -3.19
N SER A 122 -16.96 10.47 -3.98
CA SER A 122 -16.35 9.92 -5.19
C SER A 122 -15.37 8.79 -4.89
N ALA A 123 -14.69 8.85 -3.74
CA ALA A 123 -13.73 7.84 -3.31
C ALA A 123 -14.39 6.52 -2.90
N GLN A 124 -15.68 6.47 -2.57
CA GLN A 124 -16.32 5.25 -2.04
C GLN A 124 -16.22 4.03 -2.97
N GLN A 125 -16.14 4.26 -4.28
CA GLN A 125 -15.99 3.23 -5.29
C GLN A 125 -14.51 2.96 -5.68
N ARG A 126 -13.57 3.63 -5.02
CA ARG A 126 -12.14 3.58 -5.31
C ARG A 126 -11.39 2.63 -4.39
N THR A 127 -10.05 2.66 -4.41
CA THR A 127 -9.19 1.84 -3.55
C THR A 127 -9.38 2.21 -2.06
N VAL A 128 -8.92 1.36 -1.14
CA VAL A 128 -9.04 1.64 0.31
C VAL A 128 -8.19 2.84 0.68
N GLU A 129 -7.03 2.97 0.08
CA GLU A 129 -6.10 4.06 0.31
C GLU A 129 -6.72 5.38 -0.13
N GLU A 130 -7.38 5.42 -1.29
CA GLU A 130 -8.08 6.60 -1.76
C GLU A 130 -9.29 6.94 -0.88
N ARG A 131 -10.05 5.94 -0.42
CA ARG A 131 -11.14 6.14 0.56
C ARG A 131 -10.61 6.71 1.87
N SER A 132 -9.58 6.08 2.42
CA SER A 132 -8.95 6.49 3.67
C SER A 132 -8.34 7.89 3.56
N GLY A 133 -7.68 8.19 2.43
CA GLY A 133 -7.13 9.51 2.15
C GLY A 133 -8.20 10.59 2.02
N ALA A 134 -9.31 10.30 1.34
CA ALA A 134 -10.44 11.22 1.24
C ALA A 134 -11.17 11.39 2.59
N ALA A 135 -11.30 10.33 3.38
CA ALA A 135 -11.82 10.40 4.76
C ALA A 135 -10.92 11.28 5.63
N GLY A 136 -9.60 11.07 5.56
CA GLY A 136 -8.61 11.88 6.27
C GLY A 136 -8.70 13.36 5.87
N ALA A 137 -8.78 13.65 4.56
CA ALA A 137 -8.92 15.02 4.07
C ALA A 137 -10.22 15.71 4.55
N LEU A 138 -11.33 14.98 4.58
CA LEU A 138 -12.61 15.46 5.11
C LEU A 138 -12.53 15.70 6.62
N GLY A 139 -11.95 14.75 7.37
CA GLY A 139 -11.70 14.90 8.79
C GLY A 139 -10.81 16.10 9.13
N LEU A 140 -9.69 16.27 8.42
CA LEU A 140 -8.79 17.43 8.60
C LEU A 140 -9.46 18.76 8.24
N THR A 141 -10.33 18.75 7.23
CA THR A 141 -11.11 19.92 6.85
C THR A 141 -12.05 20.33 7.99
N TYR A 142 -12.76 19.36 8.59
CA TYR A 142 -13.59 19.61 9.75
C TYR A 142 -12.78 20.05 10.98
N TYR A 143 -11.63 19.43 11.21
CA TYR A 143 -10.70 19.81 12.26
C TYR A 143 -10.28 21.29 12.18
N HIS A 144 -9.79 21.73 11.02
CA HIS A 144 -9.36 23.11 10.81
C HIS A 144 -10.51 24.12 10.97
N LEU A 145 -11.73 23.70 10.64
CA LEU A 145 -12.95 24.50 10.81
C LEU A 145 -13.60 24.35 12.19
N LYS A 146 -12.95 23.66 13.14
CA LYS A 146 -13.40 23.44 14.53
C LYS A 146 -14.74 22.71 14.65
N GLN A 147 -15.08 21.88 13.66
CA GLN A 147 -16.24 20.98 13.68
C GLN A 147 -15.79 19.61 14.21
N TYR A 148 -15.59 19.52 15.53
CA TYR A 148 -14.84 18.42 16.14
C TYR A 148 -15.56 17.08 16.10
N GLU A 149 -16.89 17.05 16.20
CA GLU A 149 -17.69 15.83 16.15
C GLU A 149 -17.61 15.15 14.77
N GLU A 150 -17.76 15.94 13.69
CA GLU A 150 -17.61 15.43 12.33
C GLU A 150 -16.15 15.07 12.03
N SER A 151 -15.20 15.88 12.52
CA SER A 151 -13.78 15.57 12.42
C SER A 151 -13.43 14.22 13.04
N GLU A 152 -13.91 13.95 14.25
CA GLU A 152 -13.67 12.69 14.98
C GLU A 152 -14.11 11.49 14.15
N ARG A 153 -15.30 11.57 13.54
CA ARG A 153 -15.86 10.49 12.72
C ARG A 153 -14.94 10.11 11.56
N TYR A 154 -14.57 11.09 10.73
CA TYR A 154 -13.82 10.84 9.50
C TYR A 154 -12.33 10.59 9.74
N LEU A 155 -11.73 11.26 10.73
CA LEU A 155 -10.35 10.95 11.14
C LEU A 155 -10.25 9.56 11.78
N SER A 156 -11.26 9.12 12.54
CA SER A 156 -11.29 7.75 13.08
C SER A 156 -11.40 6.70 11.97
N GLU A 157 -12.13 6.99 10.89
CA GLU A 157 -12.18 6.11 9.72
C GLU A 157 -10.80 6.01 9.04
N ALA A 158 -10.15 7.16 8.81
CA ALA A 158 -8.82 7.21 8.20
C ALA A 158 -7.75 6.52 9.06
N ALA A 159 -7.78 6.72 10.38
CA ALA A 159 -6.83 6.14 11.32
C ALA A 159 -6.84 4.60 11.36
N ARG A 160 -7.92 3.94 10.90
CA ARG A 160 -7.99 2.48 10.80
C ARG A 160 -6.97 1.89 9.82
N TYR A 161 -6.66 2.63 8.76
CA TYR A 161 -5.74 2.22 7.70
C TYR A 161 -4.41 3.00 7.74
N ALA A 162 -4.30 3.95 8.66
CA ALA A 162 -3.10 4.75 8.84
C ALA A 162 -1.96 3.90 9.41
N GLY A 163 -0.76 4.05 8.85
CA GLY A 163 0.46 3.56 9.49
C GLY A 163 0.99 4.58 10.51
N PRO A 164 1.81 4.19 11.50
CA PRO A 164 2.30 5.09 12.57
C PRO A 164 3.02 6.36 12.07
N ASN A 165 3.48 6.37 10.81
CA ASN A 165 4.16 7.51 10.21
C ASN A 165 3.19 8.60 9.70
N GLU A 166 1.87 8.37 9.72
CA GLU A 166 0.84 9.35 9.34
C GLU A 166 0.57 10.31 10.52
N SER A 167 1.60 11.04 10.93
CA SER A 167 1.60 11.85 12.16
C SER A 167 0.49 12.88 12.20
N GLU A 168 0.13 13.48 11.06
CA GLU A 168 -0.96 14.46 10.99
C GLU A 168 -2.32 13.85 11.38
N ILE A 169 -2.63 12.62 10.94
CA ILE A 169 -3.91 11.97 11.27
C ILE A 169 -3.98 11.68 12.78
N PHE A 170 -2.93 11.09 13.35
CA PHE A 170 -2.90 10.77 14.77
C PHE A 170 -2.85 12.03 15.64
N PHE A 171 -2.12 13.07 15.22
CA PHE A 171 -2.09 14.33 15.93
C PHE A 171 -3.48 15.00 15.93
N SER A 172 -4.08 15.20 14.76
CA SER A 172 -5.38 15.86 14.63
C SER A 172 -6.50 15.07 15.30
N LEU A 173 -6.52 13.74 15.17
CA LEU A 173 -7.53 12.93 15.85
C LEU A 173 -7.35 12.97 17.37
N GLY A 174 -6.11 12.94 17.86
CA GLY A 174 -5.82 13.08 19.29
C GLY A 174 -6.29 14.42 19.83
N ASP A 175 -5.97 15.54 19.15
CA ASP A 175 -6.41 16.87 19.59
C ASP A 175 -7.94 16.99 19.56
N VAL A 176 -8.59 16.49 18.51
CA VAL A 176 -10.07 16.43 18.43
C VAL A 176 -10.66 15.70 19.63
N LYS A 177 -10.11 14.53 19.99
CA LYS A 177 -10.57 13.76 21.15
C LYS A 177 -10.37 14.54 22.45
N GLU A 178 -9.26 15.25 22.63
CA GLU A 178 -9.06 16.14 23.77
C GLU A 178 -10.07 17.29 23.82
N LYS A 179 -10.34 17.96 22.69
CA LYS A 179 -11.34 19.04 22.59
C LYS A 179 -12.75 18.56 22.92
N LEU A 180 -13.04 17.28 22.65
CA LEU A 180 -14.29 16.61 23.01
C LEU A 180 -14.29 16.02 24.43
N GLY A 181 -13.24 16.26 25.24
CA GLY A 181 -13.13 15.77 26.61
C GLY A 181 -12.76 14.28 26.75
N LYS A 182 -12.43 13.61 25.64
CA LYS A 182 -12.12 12.17 25.56
C LYS A 182 -10.62 11.89 25.76
N LYS A 183 -10.03 12.41 26.84
CA LYS A 183 -8.56 12.36 27.07
C LYS A 183 -7.96 10.95 27.03
N LYS A 184 -8.65 9.94 27.57
CA LYS A 184 -8.17 8.55 27.53
C LYS A 184 -8.12 8.01 26.09
N GLU A 185 -9.11 8.33 25.27
CA GLU A 185 -9.11 7.95 23.85
C GLU A 185 -8.04 8.73 23.07
N ALA A 186 -7.86 10.02 23.38
CA ALA A 186 -6.78 10.83 22.80
C ALA A 186 -5.40 10.21 23.06
N PHE A 187 -5.16 9.74 24.28
CA PHE A 187 -3.93 9.03 24.63
C PHE A 187 -3.70 7.78 23.76
N GLU A 188 -4.73 6.95 23.56
CA GLU A 188 -4.66 5.76 22.69
C GLU A 188 -4.41 6.12 21.21
N VAL A 189 -4.96 7.24 20.75
CA VAL A 189 -4.72 7.74 19.39
C VAL A 189 -3.28 8.22 19.23
N TYR A 190 -2.79 9.08 20.14
CA TYR A 190 -1.43 9.60 20.04
C TYR A 190 -0.38 8.49 20.12
N ILE A 191 -0.55 7.51 21.02
CA ILE A 191 0.40 6.40 21.11
C ILE A 191 0.41 5.52 19.86
N SER A 192 -0.71 5.43 19.13
CA SER A 192 -0.78 4.73 17.84
C SER A 192 0.02 5.45 16.74
N GLY A 193 0.23 6.76 16.87
CA GLY A 193 1.13 7.55 16.03
C GLY A 193 2.61 7.48 16.43
N ILE A 194 2.97 6.67 17.43
CA ILE A 194 4.36 6.46 17.84
C ILE A 194 4.90 5.15 17.27
N GLY A 195 5.69 5.27 16.20
CA GLY A 195 6.36 4.16 15.53
C GLY A 195 7.85 4.09 15.86
N SER A 196 8.66 3.89 14.80
CA SER A 196 10.11 4.06 14.87
C SER A 196 10.51 5.54 14.92
N SER A 197 9.73 6.41 14.27
CA SER A 197 9.76 7.85 14.49
C SER A 197 8.96 8.19 15.75
N ARG A 198 9.39 9.24 16.44
CA ARG A 198 8.67 9.86 17.56
C ARG A 198 8.39 11.31 17.20
N PRO A 199 7.33 11.58 16.42
CA PRO A 199 7.03 12.94 15.98
C PRO A 199 6.88 13.88 17.16
N THR A 200 7.59 15.00 17.19
CA THR A 200 7.59 15.89 18.37
C THR A 200 6.17 16.38 18.70
N SER A 201 5.39 16.73 17.67
CA SER A 201 3.99 17.16 17.80
C SER A 201 3.10 16.15 18.52
N VAL A 202 3.30 14.85 18.24
CA VAL A 202 2.55 13.74 18.86
C VAL A 202 3.14 13.39 20.22
N TYR A 203 4.47 13.32 20.31
CA TYR A 203 5.19 12.86 21.49
C TYR A 203 5.01 13.80 22.69
N ASP A 204 5.06 15.12 22.48
CA ASP A 204 4.92 16.10 23.57
C ASP A 204 3.51 16.03 24.18
N ARG A 205 2.46 16.01 23.35
CA ARG A 205 1.08 15.84 23.83
C ARG A 205 0.85 14.50 24.51
N LEU A 206 1.43 13.42 23.96
CA LEU A 206 1.38 12.11 24.59
C LEU A 206 2.03 12.11 25.98
N LEU A 207 3.18 12.78 26.14
CA LEU A 207 3.90 12.89 27.40
C LEU A 207 3.09 13.69 28.44
N GLU A 208 2.46 14.78 28.03
CA GLU A 208 1.58 15.57 28.88
C GLU A 208 0.38 14.75 29.37
N LEU A 209 -0.34 14.08 28.45
CA LEU A 209 -1.45 13.19 28.82
C LEU A 209 -1.00 12.00 29.65
N LYS A 210 0.18 11.44 29.38
CA LYS A 210 0.78 10.38 30.22
C LYS A 210 0.90 10.86 31.65
N ASN A 211 1.48 12.04 31.87
CA ASN A 211 1.70 12.58 33.22
C ASN A 211 0.39 12.87 33.95
N GLU A 212 -0.66 13.27 33.24
CA GLU A 212 -1.99 13.45 33.80
C GLU A 212 -2.68 12.12 34.13
N LEU A 213 -2.72 11.17 33.18
CA LEU A 213 -3.54 9.96 33.27
C LEU A 213 -2.85 8.78 33.96
N TYR A 214 -1.52 8.69 33.83
CA TYR A 214 -0.72 7.54 34.26
C TYR A 214 0.58 7.96 34.98
N PRO A 215 0.53 8.84 36.00
CA PRO A 215 1.71 9.46 36.59
C PRO A 215 2.79 8.47 37.04
N ALA A 216 2.39 7.28 37.51
CA ALA A 216 3.28 6.23 38.03
C ALA A 216 4.07 5.44 36.95
N LEU A 217 3.70 5.53 35.67
CA LEU A 217 4.33 4.76 34.59
C LEU A 217 5.32 5.64 33.80
N THR A 218 6.39 5.07 33.24
CA THR A 218 7.24 5.78 32.28
C THR A 218 6.60 5.73 30.90
N LEU A 219 6.80 6.77 30.08
CA LEU A 219 6.23 6.78 28.73
C LEU A 219 6.83 5.64 27.87
N ASP A 220 8.12 5.35 28.03
CA ASP A 220 8.78 4.25 27.32
C ASP A 220 8.19 2.88 27.67
N SER A 221 7.83 2.61 28.94
CA SER A 221 7.22 1.32 29.31
C SER A 221 5.84 1.15 28.68
N ILE A 222 5.06 2.23 28.59
CA ILE A 222 3.76 2.21 27.92
C ILE A 222 3.96 2.01 26.41
N ILE A 223 4.87 2.74 25.76
CA ILE A 223 5.15 2.60 24.32
C ILE A 223 5.54 1.16 23.99
N VAL A 224 6.49 0.57 24.73
CA VAL A 224 6.94 -0.81 24.49
C VAL A 224 5.77 -1.80 24.63
N THR A 225 4.96 -1.66 25.68
CA THR A 225 3.81 -2.54 25.92
C THR A 225 2.76 -2.41 24.81
N ARG A 226 2.45 -1.19 24.38
CA ARG A 226 1.46 -0.93 23.32
C ARG A 226 1.95 -1.38 21.96
N GLN A 227 3.22 -1.17 21.64
CA GLN A 227 3.83 -1.66 20.41
C GLN A 227 3.84 -3.19 20.38
N ALA A 228 4.12 -3.87 21.49
CA ALA A 228 4.03 -5.32 21.57
C ALA A 228 2.59 -5.82 21.34
N ALA A 229 1.60 -5.16 21.93
CA ALA A 229 0.19 -5.48 21.71
C ALA A 229 -0.25 -5.23 20.26
N ALA A 230 0.22 -4.15 19.62
CA ALA A 230 -0.13 -3.81 18.23
C ALA A 230 0.36 -4.85 17.21
N LEU A 231 1.38 -5.64 17.55
CA LEU A 231 1.88 -6.73 16.72
C LEU A 231 1.00 -7.99 16.79
N GLN A 232 0.15 -8.10 17.81
CA GLN A 232 -0.78 -9.19 18.01
C GLN A 232 -2.19 -8.68 17.68
N PHE A 233 -2.65 -8.90 16.45
CA PHE A 233 -4.02 -8.58 16.07
C PHE A 233 -4.71 -9.84 15.55
N THR A 234 -5.98 -10.00 15.88
CA THR A 234 -6.77 -11.14 15.46
C THR A 234 -7.29 -10.89 14.05
N PRO A 235 -6.98 -11.77 13.08
CA PRO A 235 -7.45 -11.57 11.72
C PRO A 235 -8.97 -11.57 11.60
N ASP A 236 -9.69 -12.27 12.49
CA ASP A 236 -11.14 -12.45 12.46
C ASP A 236 -11.95 -11.22 12.92
N GLU A 237 -11.41 -10.31 13.76
CA GLU A 237 -12.16 -9.17 14.31
C GLU A 237 -12.69 -8.17 13.26
N PHE A 238 -12.22 -8.27 12.01
CA PHE A 238 -12.64 -7.43 10.90
C PHE A 238 -13.50 -8.26 9.93
N HIS A 239 -14.75 -8.47 10.32
CA HIS A 239 -15.77 -9.09 9.49
C HIS A 239 -16.38 -8.05 8.53
N ARG A 240 -16.14 -8.19 7.22
CA ARG A 240 -17.30 -8.14 6.32
C ARG A 240 -18.02 -9.48 6.50
N GLU A 241 -19.35 -9.48 6.47
CA GLU A 241 -20.11 -10.73 6.48
C GLU A 241 -19.43 -11.72 5.53
N ARG A 242 -19.03 -12.89 6.06
CA ARG A 242 -18.41 -13.93 5.23
C ARG A 242 -19.38 -14.17 4.10
N VAL A 243 -19.00 -13.77 2.88
CA VAL A 243 -19.74 -14.22 1.71
C VAL A 243 -19.66 -15.74 1.76
N GLU A 244 -20.78 -16.41 1.99
CA GLU A 244 -20.84 -17.87 1.89
C GLU A 244 -20.57 -18.22 0.42
N LEU A 245 -19.29 -18.40 0.11
CA LEU A 245 -18.85 -18.77 -1.22
C LEU A 245 -19.41 -20.17 -1.51
N LYS A 246 -20.26 -20.27 -2.54
CA LYS A 246 -20.77 -21.57 -2.99
C LYS A 246 -19.59 -22.43 -3.43
N LYS A 247 -19.42 -23.61 -2.85
CA LYS A 247 -18.39 -24.59 -3.28
C LYS A 247 -18.74 -25.10 -4.69
N ASN A 248 -18.19 -24.46 -5.72
CA ASN A 248 -18.12 -25.01 -7.06
C ASN A 248 -16.73 -24.71 -7.67
N GLU A 249 -16.36 -25.43 -8.72
CA GLU A 249 -15.02 -25.33 -9.34
C GLU A 249 -14.72 -23.97 -10.01
N TYR A 250 -15.75 -23.13 -10.16
CA TYR A 250 -15.69 -21.79 -10.72
C TYR A 250 -15.68 -20.70 -9.64
N GLN A 251 -15.74 -21.06 -8.35
CA GLN A 251 -15.55 -20.11 -7.27
C GLN A 251 -14.14 -19.53 -7.36
N LYS A 252 -14.04 -18.20 -7.34
CA LYS A 252 -12.75 -17.51 -7.46
C LYS A 252 -11.86 -17.85 -6.27
N VAL A 253 -10.63 -18.27 -6.57
CA VAL A 253 -9.48 -18.25 -5.67
C VAL A 253 -8.60 -17.09 -6.12
N VAL A 254 -8.38 -16.13 -5.23
CA VAL A 254 -7.51 -14.98 -5.51
C VAL A 254 -6.06 -15.42 -5.34
N LEU A 255 -5.17 -14.98 -6.24
CA LEU A 255 -3.72 -15.10 -6.03
C LEU A 255 -3.17 -13.79 -5.51
N ALA A 256 -2.43 -13.84 -4.40
CA ALA A 256 -1.63 -12.74 -3.90
C ALA A 256 -0.14 -13.10 -4.02
N GLU A 257 0.59 -12.36 -4.86
CA GLU A 257 2.03 -12.50 -5.04
C GLU A 257 2.74 -11.38 -4.26
N LEU A 258 3.65 -11.72 -3.36
CA LEU A 258 4.49 -10.75 -2.64
C LEU A 258 5.93 -10.84 -3.15
N PHE A 259 6.46 -9.73 -3.64
CA PHE A 259 7.87 -9.56 -3.90
C PHE A 259 8.51 -8.91 -2.67
N THR A 260 9.40 -9.64 -2.02
CA THR A 260 9.98 -9.27 -0.71
C THR A 260 11.49 -9.51 -0.68
N GLY A 261 12.11 -9.20 0.46
CA GLY A 261 13.48 -9.56 0.74
C GLY A 261 13.77 -9.69 2.24
N SER A 262 14.49 -10.73 2.65
CA SER A 262 14.97 -10.97 4.02
C SER A 262 15.95 -9.88 4.49
N GLU A 263 16.53 -9.13 3.55
CA GLU A 263 17.43 -8.01 3.82
C GLU A 263 16.74 -6.63 3.65
N CYS A 264 15.41 -6.62 3.49
CA CYS A 264 14.59 -5.42 3.31
C CYS A 264 13.85 -5.08 4.62
N ARG A 265 14.34 -4.11 5.39
CA ARG A 265 13.67 -3.68 6.64
C ARG A 265 12.21 -3.23 6.46
N PRO A 266 11.85 -2.43 5.43
CA PRO A 266 10.46 -2.05 5.20
C PRO A 266 9.56 -3.21 4.76
N CYS A 267 10.11 -4.38 4.42
CA CYS A 267 9.31 -5.53 4.02
C CYS A 267 8.56 -6.17 5.19
N GLN A 268 9.04 -5.97 6.43
CA GLN A 268 8.42 -6.49 7.66
C GLN A 268 6.90 -6.34 7.71
N ALA A 269 6.36 -5.15 7.39
CA ALA A 269 4.93 -4.93 7.42
C ALA A 269 4.16 -5.82 6.45
N ALA A 270 4.69 -6.01 5.24
CA ALA A 270 4.06 -6.82 4.20
C ALA A 270 4.19 -8.32 4.49
N ASP A 271 5.37 -8.78 4.92
CA ASP A 271 5.61 -10.19 5.30
C ASP A 271 4.65 -10.61 6.43
N ILE A 272 4.60 -9.83 7.51
CA ILE A 272 3.69 -10.12 8.65
C ILE A 272 2.22 -10.03 8.22
N ALA A 273 1.86 -9.07 7.36
CA ALA A 273 0.50 -8.98 6.86
C ALA A 273 0.12 -10.22 6.03
N PHE A 274 1.02 -10.74 5.21
CA PHE A 274 0.82 -11.97 4.44
C PHE A 274 0.69 -13.20 5.34
N ASP A 275 1.47 -13.29 6.42
CA ASP A 275 1.28 -14.33 7.45
C ASP A 275 -0.16 -14.33 7.99
N TYR A 276 -0.69 -13.16 8.36
CA TYR A 276 -2.06 -13.04 8.84
C TYR A 276 -3.12 -13.31 7.74
N LEU A 277 -2.82 -13.06 6.46
CA LEU A 277 -3.69 -13.48 5.35
C LEU A 277 -3.75 -15.00 5.24
N ILE A 278 -2.64 -15.70 5.43
CA ILE A 278 -2.57 -17.19 5.44
C ILE A 278 -3.42 -17.74 6.58
N GLU A 279 -3.38 -17.11 7.75
CA GLU A 279 -4.19 -17.52 8.91
C GLU A 279 -5.69 -17.26 8.69
N ARG A 280 -6.04 -16.11 8.09
CA ARG A 280 -7.44 -15.73 7.85
C ARG A 280 -8.11 -16.55 6.75
N PHE A 281 -7.45 -16.66 5.60
CA PHE A 281 -8.07 -17.18 4.39
C PHE A 281 -7.72 -18.65 4.16
N LYS A 282 -8.75 -19.46 3.94
CA LYS A 282 -8.54 -20.85 3.50
C LYS A 282 -7.92 -20.86 2.09
N THR A 283 -7.14 -21.90 1.80
CA THR A 283 -6.56 -22.13 0.47
C THR A 283 -7.60 -22.29 -0.64
N SER A 284 -8.86 -22.55 -0.29
CA SER A 284 -10.01 -22.55 -1.20
C SER A 284 -10.48 -21.15 -1.62
N SER A 285 -9.86 -20.08 -1.11
CA SER A 285 -10.22 -18.69 -1.39
C SER A 285 -9.00 -17.83 -1.69
N LEU A 286 -7.86 -18.12 -1.07
CA LEU A 286 -6.62 -17.39 -1.30
C LEU A 286 -5.44 -18.34 -1.58
N ALA A 287 -4.72 -18.05 -2.64
CA ALA A 287 -3.41 -18.60 -2.95
C ALA A 287 -2.34 -17.52 -2.70
N ILE A 288 -1.20 -17.91 -2.12
CA ILE A 288 -0.09 -17.00 -1.83
C ILE A 288 1.20 -17.52 -2.45
N LEU A 289 2.00 -16.60 -2.96
CA LEU A 289 3.37 -16.83 -3.44
C LEU A 289 4.29 -15.72 -2.94
N GLU A 290 5.38 -16.08 -2.27
CA GLU A 290 6.42 -15.13 -1.87
C GLU A 290 7.67 -15.30 -2.75
N TYR A 291 7.96 -14.25 -3.50
CA TYR A 291 9.12 -14.13 -4.37
C TYR A 291 10.18 -13.29 -3.68
N HIS A 292 11.20 -13.94 -3.15
CA HIS A 292 12.39 -13.25 -2.67
C HIS A 292 13.21 -12.74 -3.85
N ILE A 293 13.57 -11.46 -3.83
CA ILE A 293 14.40 -10.82 -4.85
C ILE A 293 15.50 -9.98 -4.21
N HIS A 294 16.54 -9.66 -4.97
CA HIS A 294 17.73 -8.96 -4.47
C HIS A 294 17.56 -7.44 -4.29
N ILE A 295 16.48 -7.02 -3.62
CA ILE A 295 16.17 -5.62 -3.36
C ILE A 295 15.88 -5.44 -1.85
N PRO A 296 16.55 -4.52 -1.16
CA PRO A 296 17.65 -3.65 -1.63
C PRO A 296 19.03 -4.36 -1.63
N GLN A 297 19.12 -5.57 -1.09
CA GLN A 297 20.36 -6.29 -0.85
C GLN A 297 20.25 -7.75 -1.35
N PRO A 298 21.39 -8.45 -1.54
CA PRO A 298 21.39 -9.85 -1.91
C PRO A 298 20.58 -10.70 -0.93
N ASP A 299 19.70 -11.55 -1.47
CA ASP A 299 18.76 -12.36 -0.70
C ASP A 299 19.00 -13.86 -0.97
N PRO A 300 19.39 -14.65 0.05
CA PRO A 300 19.60 -16.09 -0.04
C PRO A 300 18.42 -16.95 -0.52
N LEU A 301 17.19 -16.48 -0.37
CA LEU A 301 15.97 -17.21 -0.74
C LEU A 301 15.54 -16.96 -2.19
N SER A 302 16.17 -16.01 -2.86
CA SER A 302 15.93 -15.69 -4.28
C SER A 302 16.35 -16.85 -5.21
N ASN A 303 15.82 -16.83 -6.43
CA ASN A 303 16.19 -17.72 -7.53
C ASN A 303 15.84 -17.10 -8.89
N PHE A 304 16.30 -17.74 -9.98
CA PHE A 304 16.04 -17.29 -11.34
C PHE A 304 14.55 -17.09 -11.68
N ASP A 305 13.66 -17.94 -11.17
CA ASP A 305 12.23 -17.81 -11.48
C ASP A 305 11.60 -16.65 -10.70
N ALA A 306 12.07 -16.36 -9.48
CA ALA A 306 11.63 -15.19 -8.71
C ALA A 306 12.07 -13.86 -9.36
N GLU A 307 13.34 -13.75 -9.78
CA GLU A 307 13.84 -12.58 -10.51
C GLU A 307 13.05 -12.36 -11.80
N LYS A 308 12.87 -13.41 -12.63
CA LYS A 308 12.09 -13.31 -13.87
C LYS A 308 10.63 -12.94 -13.63
N ARG A 309 10.02 -13.44 -12.55
CA ARG A 309 8.64 -13.07 -12.20
C ARG A 309 8.55 -11.60 -11.77
N GLY A 310 9.57 -11.09 -11.08
CA GLY A 310 9.71 -9.66 -10.79
C GLY A 310 9.85 -8.83 -12.07
N GLU A 311 10.69 -9.27 -13.01
CA GLU A 311 10.88 -8.63 -14.33
C GLU A 311 9.58 -8.61 -15.15
N TYR A 312 8.80 -9.71 -15.16
CA TYR A 312 7.50 -9.81 -15.85
C TYR A 312 6.54 -8.68 -15.42
N TYR A 313 6.54 -8.34 -14.13
CA TYR A 313 5.70 -7.26 -13.60
C TYR A 313 6.37 -5.89 -13.61
N GLY A 314 7.69 -5.82 -13.80
CA GLY A 314 8.48 -4.58 -13.68
C GLY A 314 8.72 -4.17 -12.22
N VAL A 315 8.84 -5.12 -11.31
CA VAL A 315 9.09 -4.86 -9.89
C VAL A 315 10.49 -4.26 -9.71
N ASN A 316 10.54 -3.02 -9.23
CA ASN A 316 11.78 -2.27 -9.00
C ASN A 316 11.99 -1.88 -7.53
N SER A 317 11.08 -2.29 -6.64
CA SER A 317 11.14 -2.01 -5.21
C SER A 317 10.47 -3.13 -4.41
N THR A 318 10.91 -3.31 -3.18
CA THR A 318 10.32 -4.25 -2.21
C THR A 318 9.93 -3.49 -0.94
N PRO A 319 8.82 -3.87 -0.28
CA PRO A 319 7.88 -4.90 -0.72
C PRO A 319 6.98 -4.41 -1.86
N THR A 320 6.64 -5.30 -2.78
CA THR A 320 5.59 -5.08 -3.79
C THR A 320 4.61 -6.24 -3.74
N ALA A 321 3.36 -5.98 -3.38
CA ALA A 321 2.28 -6.96 -3.45
C ALA A 321 1.49 -6.79 -4.75
N ILE A 322 1.22 -7.90 -5.43
CA ILE A 322 0.41 -7.96 -6.66
C ILE A 322 -0.73 -8.94 -6.41
N ILE A 323 -1.95 -8.41 -6.30
CA ILE A 323 -3.15 -9.18 -5.97
C ILE A 323 -4.04 -9.28 -7.21
N GLY A 324 -4.40 -10.51 -7.59
CA GLY A 324 -5.15 -10.76 -8.83
C GLY A 324 -4.38 -10.41 -10.11
N GLY A 325 -3.06 -10.20 -10.02
CA GLY A 325 -2.17 -9.94 -11.15
C GLY A 325 -2.21 -8.51 -11.72
N ASN A 326 -3.16 -7.67 -11.30
CA ASN A 326 -3.32 -6.31 -11.83
C ASN A 326 -3.42 -5.22 -10.75
N THR A 327 -3.65 -5.58 -9.48
CA THR A 327 -3.64 -4.62 -8.36
C THR A 327 -2.27 -4.62 -7.71
N VAL A 328 -1.51 -3.55 -7.91
CA VAL A 328 -0.12 -3.41 -7.44
C VAL A 328 -0.07 -2.47 -6.24
N ILE A 329 0.54 -2.91 -5.14
CA ILE A 329 0.71 -2.16 -3.90
C ILE A 329 2.19 -2.20 -3.51
N THR A 330 2.88 -1.05 -3.65
CA THR A 330 4.34 -0.91 -3.43
C THR A 330 4.69 -0.32 -2.07
N SER A 331 3.83 -0.54 -1.06
CA SER A 331 3.95 0.13 0.24
C SER A 331 4.34 -0.85 1.34
N GLY A 332 5.51 -0.61 1.94
CA GLY A 332 6.02 -1.34 3.10
C GLY A 332 5.83 -0.59 4.43
N GLY A 333 6.65 -0.95 5.42
CA GLY A 333 6.69 -0.31 6.73
C GLY A 333 7.42 -1.19 7.75
N SER A 334 7.62 -0.64 8.96
CA SER A 334 8.04 -1.46 10.09
C SER A 334 6.92 -2.44 10.46
N LYS A 335 7.25 -3.45 11.26
CA LYS A 335 6.28 -4.41 11.82
C LYS A 335 5.02 -3.78 12.45
N LEU A 336 5.07 -2.54 12.96
CA LEU A 336 3.91 -1.84 13.50
C LEU A 336 2.88 -1.43 12.43
N ALA A 337 3.28 -1.33 11.17
CA ALA A 337 2.38 -1.05 10.06
C ALA A 337 1.71 -2.31 9.49
N ALA A 338 2.04 -3.51 9.99
CA ALA A 338 1.53 -4.77 9.46
C ALA A 338 0.01 -4.86 9.49
N LYS A 339 -0.63 -4.37 10.57
CA LYS A 339 -2.09 -4.34 10.70
C LYS A 339 -2.74 -3.54 9.58
N SER A 340 -2.24 -2.33 9.31
CA SER A 340 -2.75 -1.47 8.25
C SER A 340 -2.55 -2.10 6.86
N LYS A 341 -1.42 -2.79 6.63
CA LYS A 341 -1.18 -3.56 5.40
C LYS A 341 -2.11 -4.75 5.24
N PHE A 342 -2.32 -5.51 6.31
CA PHE A 342 -3.25 -6.62 6.33
C PHE A 342 -4.67 -6.18 5.95
N PHE A 343 -5.16 -5.06 6.49
CA PHE A 343 -6.48 -4.54 6.13
C PHE A 343 -6.58 -4.12 4.67
N LEU A 344 -5.54 -3.46 4.17
CA LEU A 344 -5.48 -3.06 2.79
C LEU A 344 -5.57 -4.28 1.86
N TYR A 345 -4.72 -5.28 2.08
CA TYR A 345 -4.72 -6.49 1.26
C TYR A 345 -6.04 -7.26 1.37
N THR A 346 -6.59 -7.38 2.59
CA THR A 346 -7.86 -8.06 2.86
C THR A 346 -9.00 -7.45 2.05
N ASP A 347 -9.13 -6.12 2.02
CA ASP A 347 -10.20 -5.47 1.25
C ASP A 347 -10.07 -5.71 -0.26
N VAL A 348 -8.85 -5.68 -0.81
CA VAL A 348 -8.61 -5.99 -2.23
C VAL A 348 -9.00 -7.45 -2.52
N ILE A 349 -8.58 -8.38 -1.67
CA ILE A 349 -8.90 -9.81 -1.79
C ILE A 349 -10.41 -10.04 -1.74
N GLU A 350 -11.09 -9.48 -0.73
CA GLU A 350 -12.53 -9.65 -0.54
C GLU A 350 -13.34 -9.11 -1.72
N ARG A 351 -12.94 -7.97 -2.31
CA ARG A 351 -13.59 -7.45 -3.51
C ARG A 351 -13.45 -8.41 -4.70
N GLN A 352 -12.27 -9.00 -4.89
CA GLN A 352 -12.07 -9.96 -5.97
C GLN A 352 -12.83 -11.27 -5.72
N LEU A 353 -12.99 -11.69 -4.47
CA LEU A 353 -13.76 -12.89 -4.09
C LEU A 353 -15.26 -12.80 -4.38
N GLN A 354 -15.81 -11.58 -4.54
CA GLN A 354 -17.22 -11.38 -4.93
C GLN A 354 -17.51 -11.81 -6.38
N SER A 355 -16.48 -12.00 -7.20
CA SER A 355 -16.60 -12.47 -8.58
C SER A 355 -16.52 -14.00 -8.68
N THR A 356 -17.09 -14.55 -9.75
CA THR A 356 -16.86 -15.94 -10.16
C THR A 356 -15.75 -16.01 -11.21
N SER A 357 -15.05 -17.14 -11.28
CA SER A 357 -14.08 -17.39 -12.33
C SER A 357 -14.73 -17.97 -13.59
N SER A 358 -14.20 -17.62 -14.76
CA SER A 358 -14.50 -18.28 -16.03
C SER A 358 -13.63 -19.51 -16.30
N VAL A 359 -12.71 -19.81 -15.38
CA VAL A 359 -11.72 -20.88 -15.49
C VAL A 359 -11.87 -21.85 -14.31
N ALA A 360 -11.80 -23.14 -14.60
CA ALA A 360 -11.71 -24.20 -13.60
C ALA A 360 -10.29 -24.80 -13.61
N ILE A 361 -9.73 -25.04 -12.42
CA ILE A 361 -8.42 -25.70 -12.24
C ILE A 361 -8.58 -26.86 -11.26
N SER A 362 -8.24 -28.07 -11.71
CA SER A 362 -8.04 -29.24 -10.87
C SER A 362 -6.54 -29.52 -10.77
N LEU A 363 -6.01 -29.55 -9.54
CA LEU A 363 -4.59 -29.68 -9.26
C LEU A 363 -4.38 -30.86 -8.29
N SER A 364 -3.32 -31.64 -8.51
CA SER A 364 -2.83 -32.64 -7.57
C SER A 364 -1.31 -32.72 -7.65
N ALA A 365 -0.67 -33.00 -6.52
CA ALA A 365 0.78 -33.14 -6.43
C ALA A 365 1.12 -34.22 -5.41
N ALA A 366 2.04 -35.12 -5.78
CA ALA A 366 2.48 -36.21 -4.93
C ALA A 366 3.98 -36.43 -5.09
N ILE A 367 4.66 -36.80 -4.00
CA ILE A 367 6.10 -37.06 -4.01
C ILE A 367 6.41 -38.53 -3.72
N LYS A 368 7.25 -39.13 -4.56
CA LYS A 368 7.75 -40.50 -4.34
C LYS A 368 9.22 -40.59 -4.68
N LYS A 369 10.04 -41.07 -3.73
CA LYS A 369 11.50 -41.26 -3.91
C LYS A 369 12.18 -40.01 -4.53
N ASN A 370 11.94 -38.82 -3.96
CA ASN A 370 12.44 -37.51 -4.42
C ASN A 370 11.96 -37.03 -5.81
N ILE A 371 10.95 -37.68 -6.38
CA ILE A 371 10.30 -37.23 -7.62
C ILE A 371 8.93 -36.68 -7.26
N LEU A 372 8.76 -35.37 -7.44
CA LEU A 372 7.50 -34.66 -7.32
C LEU A 372 6.75 -34.74 -8.65
N THR A 373 5.60 -35.41 -8.66
CA THR A 373 4.70 -35.46 -9.82
C THR A 373 3.58 -34.45 -9.64
N ILE A 374 3.37 -33.60 -10.64
CA ILE A 374 2.37 -32.53 -10.64
C ILE A 374 1.41 -32.75 -11.79
N ARG A 375 0.12 -32.84 -11.48
CA ARG A 375 -0.95 -32.96 -12.48
C ARG A 375 -1.91 -31.80 -12.35
N ALA A 376 -2.08 -31.06 -13.45
CA ALA A 376 -3.02 -29.95 -13.52
C ALA A 376 -3.94 -30.11 -14.74
N ASN A 377 -5.24 -30.00 -14.52
CA ASN A 377 -6.24 -29.90 -15.58
C ASN A 377 -6.89 -28.52 -15.47
N ALA A 378 -6.77 -27.71 -16.52
CA ALA A 378 -7.38 -26.39 -16.58
C ALA A 378 -8.35 -26.29 -17.77
N ILE A 379 -9.51 -25.70 -17.51
CA ILE A 379 -10.56 -25.48 -18.51
C ILE A 379 -10.82 -23.97 -18.57
N ALA A 380 -10.61 -23.39 -19.74
CA ALA A 380 -10.79 -21.96 -20.00
C ALA A 380 -11.64 -21.74 -21.27
N PRO A 381 -12.25 -20.56 -21.45
CA PRO A 381 -12.97 -20.23 -22.67
C PRO A 381 -12.06 -20.34 -23.92
N SER A 382 -12.53 -21.05 -24.94
CA SER A 382 -11.74 -21.55 -26.10
C SER A 382 -11.18 -20.49 -27.06
N LYS A 383 -11.37 -19.19 -26.78
CA LYS A 383 -10.97 -18.10 -27.69
C LYS A 383 -9.85 -17.21 -27.16
N ASN A 384 -9.42 -17.34 -25.91
CA ASN A 384 -8.41 -16.46 -25.36
C ASN A 384 -6.99 -17.04 -25.51
N LYS A 385 -6.24 -16.54 -26.50
CA LYS A 385 -4.87 -16.98 -26.81
C LYS A 385 -3.80 -16.42 -25.84
N THR A 386 -4.15 -15.45 -25.02
CA THR A 386 -3.22 -14.80 -24.08
C THR A 386 -3.25 -15.45 -22.70
N LEU A 387 -4.19 -16.38 -22.46
CA LEU A 387 -4.24 -17.16 -21.23
C LEU A 387 -3.07 -18.14 -21.18
N LYS A 388 -2.39 -18.12 -20.03
CA LYS A 388 -1.35 -19.06 -19.65
C LYS A 388 -1.70 -19.72 -18.34
N LEU A 389 -1.51 -21.04 -18.26
CA LEU A 389 -1.44 -21.75 -16.99
C LEU A 389 0.01 -21.67 -16.49
N ARG A 390 0.21 -21.17 -15.28
CA ARG A 390 1.49 -21.13 -14.57
C ARG A 390 1.40 -22.01 -13.34
N ILE A 391 2.50 -22.67 -13.01
CA ILE A 391 2.58 -23.61 -11.88
C ILE A 391 3.86 -23.32 -11.11
N ALA A 392 3.71 -23.00 -9.84
CA ALA A 392 4.80 -22.76 -8.90
C ALA A 392 4.90 -23.89 -7.88
N VAL A 393 6.12 -24.34 -7.61
CA VAL A 393 6.47 -25.20 -6.47
C VAL A 393 7.03 -24.30 -5.39
N VAL A 394 6.47 -24.42 -4.20
CA VAL A 394 6.80 -23.58 -3.05
C VAL A 394 7.15 -24.43 -1.83
N GLU A 395 7.98 -23.89 -0.96
CA GLU A 395 8.07 -24.37 0.43
C GLU A 395 7.11 -23.54 1.29
N ASP A 396 6.24 -24.22 2.03
CA ASP A 396 5.23 -23.57 2.87
C ASP A 396 5.86 -22.72 3.99
N GLU A 397 7.08 -23.04 4.40
CA GLU A 397 7.89 -22.27 5.32
C GLU A 397 9.39 -22.58 5.14
N VAL A 398 10.20 -21.53 5.06
CA VAL A 398 11.67 -21.60 5.11
C VAL A 398 12.16 -20.76 6.28
N TYR A 399 13.02 -21.35 7.13
CA TYR A 399 13.67 -20.60 8.22
C TYR A 399 14.92 -19.88 7.72
N TYR A 400 14.92 -18.56 7.81
CA TYR A 400 16.09 -17.72 7.63
C TYR A 400 15.87 -16.36 8.28
N LYS A 401 16.80 -15.95 9.15
CA LYS A 401 16.76 -14.63 9.80
C LYS A 401 17.73 -13.68 9.10
N GLY A 402 17.21 -12.90 8.16
CA GLY A 402 17.96 -11.82 7.51
C GLY A 402 18.03 -10.55 8.36
N SER A 403 18.57 -9.46 7.80
CA SER A 403 18.64 -8.18 8.52
C SER A 403 17.29 -7.48 8.74
N ASN A 404 16.21 -7.94 8.07
CA ASN A 404 14.85 -7.50 8.37
C ASN A 404 14.30 -8.14 9.66
N GLY A 405 14.95 -9.16 10.21
CA GLY A 405 14.55 -9.81 11.47
C GLY A 405 13.32 -10.72 11.40
N ILE A 406 12.70 -10.90 10.22
CA ILE A 406 11.72 -11.97 9.98
C ILE A 406 12.48 -13.30 9.97
N GLU A 407 11.95 -14.33 10.61
CA GLU A 407 12.65 -15.61 10.80
C GLU A 407 12.08 -16.74 9.96
N ARG A 408 10.79 -16.69 9.67
CA ARG A 408 10.05 -17.70 8.92
C ARG A 408 9.42 -17.00 7.72
N HIS A 409 9.79 -17.46 6.53
CA HIS A 409 9.26 -16.97 5.26
C HIS A 409 8.30 -18.01 4.71
N LYS A 410 7.09 -17.62 4.30
CA LYS A 410 6.02 -18.56 3.94
C LYS A 410 5.84 -18.66 2.44
N PHE A 411 5.39 -19.81 1.95
CA PHE A 411 5.11 -20.02 0.52
C PHE A 411 6.24 -19.51 -0.42
N VAL A 412 7.49 -19.71 -0.01
CA VAL A 412 8.68 -19.25 -0.75
C VAL A 412 8.76 -20.00 -2.06
N VAL A 413 8.72 -19.27 -3.18
CA VAL A 413 8.74 -19.90 -4.50
C VAL A 413 10.12 -20.48 -4.80
N ARG A 414 10.19 -21.80 -4.97
CA ARG A 414 11.44 -22.51 -5.32
C ARG A 414 11.58 -22.79 -6.81
N LYS A 415 10.46 -22.92 -7.52
CA LYS A 415 10.45 -23.19 -8.97
C LYS A 415 9.16 -22.72 -9.61
N MET A 416 9.24 -22.14 -10.81
CA MET A 416 8.11 -22.05 -11.74
C MET A 416 8.31 -23.01 -12.90
N LEU A 417 7.33 -23.87 -13.16
CA LEU A 417 7.37 -24.79 -14.31
C LEU A 417 7.26 -24.00 -15.61
N LYS A 418 8.22 -24.18 -16.52
CA LYS A 418 8.43 -23.34 -17.71
C LYS A 418 8.62 -21.85 -17.39
N SER A 419 9.14 -21.55 -16.20
CA SER A 419 9.41 -20.19 -15.75
C SER A 419 8.17 -19.28 -15.88
N VAL A 420 8.37 -18.00 -16.20
CA VAL A 420 7.28 -17.03 -16.40
C VAL A 420 6.43 -17.29 -17.65
N ASP A 421 6.90 -18.06 -18.62
CA ASP A 421 6.15 -18.30 -19.87
C ASP A 421 4.95 -19.23 -19.69
N GLY A 422 5.05 -20.14 -18.71
CA GLY A 422 4.01 -21.11 -18.37
C GLY A 422 3.62 -22.00 -19.56
N PHE A 423 2.34 -22.39 -19.59
CA PHE A 423 1.76 -23.28 -20.57
C PHE A 423 0.61 -22.59 -21.30
N SER A 424 0.70 -22.50 -22.63
CA SER A 424 -0.38 -21.96 -23.47
C SER A 424 -1.57 -22.92 -23.54
N PHE A 425 -2.78 -22.36 -23.55
CA PHE A 425 -3.98 -23.16 -23.80
C PHE A 425 -4.09 -23.58 -25.28
N PRO A 426 -4.46 -24.83 -25.57
CA PRO A 426 -4.87 -25.23 -26.91
C PRO A 426 -6.20 -24.58 -27.32
N LYS A 427 -6.50 -24.59 -28.63
CA LYS A 427 -7.72 -23.97 -29.20
C LYS A 427 -9.03 -24.48 -28.59
N ASN A 428 -9.06 -25.69 -28.04
CA ASN A 428 -10.25 -26.24 -27.40
C ASN A 428 -10.45 -25.78 -25.94
N GLY A 429 -9.56 -24.94 -25.40
CA GLY A 429 -9.63 -24.40 -24.05
C GLY A 429 -9.33 -25.41 -22.93
N LYS A 430 -8.92 -26.64 -23.25
CA LYS A 430 -8.66 -27.71 -22.27
C LYS A 430 -7.17 -28.05 -22.23
N LEU A 431 -6.50 -27.69 -21.14
CA LEU A 431 -5.09 -27.94 -20.95
C LEU A 431 -4.88 -29.01 -19.88
N ARG A 432 -4.05 -30.01 -20.18
CA ARG A 432 -3.66 -31.08 -19.25
C ARG A 432 -2.14 -31.11 -19.13
N ILE A 433 -1.65 -30.99 -17.90
CA ILE A 433 -0.23 -31.01 -17.55
C ILE A 433 0.04 -32.23 -16.67
N ASN A 434 1.12 -32.94 -16.96
CA ASN A 434 1.67 -34.02 -16.14
C ASN A 434 3.19 -33.91 -16.15
N GLU A 435 3.73 -33.18 -15.18
CA GLU A 435 5.16 -32.88 -15.08
C GLU A 435 5.76 -33.63 -13.90
N SER A 436 7.04 -33.98 -14.01
CA SER A 436 7.79 -34.59 -12.92
C SER A 436 9.08 -33.84 -12.66
N LEU A 437 9.31 -33.50 -11.40
CA LEU A 437 10.47 -32.74 -10.95
C LEU A 437 11.29 -33.58 -9.98
N ASN A 438 12.56 -33.77 -10.28
CA ASN A 438 13.50 -34.37 -9.35
C ASN A 438 13.96 -33.31 -8.34
N ILE A 439 13.65 -33.49 -7.06
CA ILE A 439 13.96 -32.50 -6.01
C ILE A 439 15.46 -32.34 -5.81
N ALA A 440 16.25 -33.42 -5.89
CA ALA A 440 17.71 -33.32 -5.77
C ALA A 440 18.31 -32.48 -6.90
N LYS A 441 17.77 -32.61 -8.12
CA LYS A 441 18.17 -31.74 -9.25
C LYS A 441 17.77 -30.29 -9.00
N LEU A 442 16.55 -30.04 -8.50
CA LEU A 442 16.11 -28.69 -8.17
C LEU A 442 17.02 -28.05 -7.10
N THR A 443 17.33 -28.77 -6.02
CA THR A 443 18.27 -28.32 -4.98
C THR A 443 19.64 -27.99 -5.56
N ALA A 444 20.16 -28.80 -6.48
CA ALA A 444 21.43 -28.56 -7.15
C ALA A 444 21.39 -27.32 -8.06
N ASP A 445 20.29 -27.12 -8.78
CA ASP A 445 20.12 -25.95 -9.67
C ASP A 445 19.97 -24.65 -8.86
N LEU A 446 19.27 -24.67 -7.72
CA LEU A 446 19.26 -23.58 -6.74
C LEU A 446 20.67 -23.32 -6.17
N GLY A 447 21.44 -24.38 -5.93
CA GLY A 447 22.84 -24.29 -5.51
C GLY A 447 23.71 -23.59 -6.56
N LYS A 448 23.54 -23.91 -7.85
CA LYS A 448 24.27 -23.22 -8.94
C LYS A 448 23.89 -21.75 -9.06
N TYR A 449 22.60 -21.43 -8.94
CA TYR A 449 22.13 -20.05 -8.89
C TYR A 449 22.81 -19.28 -7.76
N TYR A 450 22.85 -19.87 -6.55
CA TYR A 450 23.53 -19.27 -5.40
C TYR A 450 25.00 -18.94 -5.71
N GLU A 451 25.78 -19.88 -6.27
CA GLU A 451 27.20 -19.64 -6.56
C GLU A 451 27.39 -18.51 -7.58
N LEU A 452 26.60 -18.51 -8.66
CA LEU A 452 26.64 -17.47 -9.69
C LEU A 452 26.31 -16.09 -9.13
N THR A 453 25.22 -16.01 -8.36
CA THR A 453 24.75 -14.77 -7.73
C THR A 453 25.73 -14.26 -6.68
N ASN A 454 26.28 -15.15 -5.85
CA ASN A 454 27.25 -14.77 -4.84
C ASN A 454 28.54 -14.23 -5.48
N ALA A 455 29.02 -14.86 -6.55
CA ALA A 455 30.17 -14.37 -7.32
C ALA A 455 29.90 -12.99 -7.94
N ARG A 456 28.69 -12.77 -8.49
CA ARG A 456 28.24 -11.47 -9.03
C ARG A 456 28.29 -10.38 -7.96
N PHE A 457 27.75 -10.63 -6.76
CA PHE A 457 27.73 -9.63 -5.69
C PHE A 457 29.09 -9.43 -5.02
N ALA A 458 29.95 -10.45 -4.98
CA ALA A 458 31.32 -10.33 -4.48
C ALA A 458 32.12 -9.30 -5.28
N GLN A 459 31.91 -9.23 -6.61
CA GLN A 459 32.51 -8.20 -7.46
C GLN A 459 32.04 -6.77 -7.12
N LEU A 460 30.90 -6.65 -6.44
CA LEU A 460 30.31 -5.38 -5.99
C LEU A 460 30.60 -5.10 -4.50
N GLY A 461 31.49 -5.87 -3.86
CA GLY A 461 31.81 -5.71 -2.44
C GLY A 461 30.70 -6.16 -1.47
N SER A 462 29.75 -6.96 -1.95
CA SER A 462 28.65 -7.53 -1.15
C SER A 462 28.59 -9.06 -1.35
N GLY A 463 27.59 -9.73 -0.79
CA GLY A 463 27.45 -11.18 -0.94
C GLY A 463 26.20 -11.74 -0.28
N LEU A 464 25.87 -12.98 -0.63
CA LEU A 464 24.81 -13.72 0.04
C LEU A 464 25.31 -14.19 1.41
N LYS A 465 24.53 -13.92 2.46
CA LYS A 465 24.93 -14.21 3.84
C LYS A 465 24.71 -15.66 4.28
N ALA A 466 23.96 -16.43 3.50
CA ALA A 466 23.69 -17.84 3.77
C ALA A 466 23.36 -18.58 2.48
N LYS A 467 23.68 -19.86 2.42
CA LYS A 467 23.27 -20.74 1.33
C LYS A 467 21.95 -21.42 1.69
N LYS A 468 20.84 -21.03 1.05
CA LYS A 468 19.48 -21.51 1.34
C LYS A 468 18.85 -22.28 0.18
N ASN A 469 19.64 -23.13 -0.48
CA ASN A 469 19.23 -23.95 -1.62
C ASN A 469 18.50 -25.25 -1.23
N GLU A 470 18.72 -25.76 -0.01
CA GLU A 470 18.10 -27.00 0.46
C GLU A 470 16.58 -26.88 0.56
N ILE A 471 15.88 -27.97 0.23
CA ILE A 471 14.41 -28.04 0.16
C ILE A 471 13.92 -29.09 1.16
N ASP A 472 13.01 -28.69 2.06
CA ASP A 472 12.27 -29.62 2.90
C ASP A 472 11.10 -30.23 2.12
N ILE A 473 11.28 -31.48 1.70
CA ILE A 473 10.25 -32.22 0.93
C ILE A 473 8.91 -32.37 1.67
N LYS A 474 8.90 -32.27 3.01
CA LYS A 474 7.67 -32.39 3.82
C LYS A 474 6.86 -31.10 3.86
N ARG A 475 7.43 -30.01 3.37
CA ARG A 475 6.87 -28.66 3.38
C ARG A 475 6.53 -28.16 1.99
N LEU A 476 6.45 -29.05 1.01
CA LEU A 476 6.14 -28.65 -0.36
C LEU A 476 4.63 -28.44 -0.57
N ALA A 477 4.32 -27.38 -1.30
CA ALA A 477 3.02 -27.15 -1.89
C ALA A 477 3.17 -26.76 -3.36
N VAL A 478 2.07 -26.86 -4.11
CA VAL A 478 2.00 -26.46 -5.51
C VAL A 478 0.85 -25.48 -5.67
N VAL A 479 1.15 -24.36 -6.33
CA VAL A 479 0.17 -23.34 -6.71
C VAL A 479 0.08 -23.32 -8.22
N ALA A 480 -1.12 -23.51 -8.76
CA ALA A 480 -1.40 -23.33 -10.18
C ALA A 480 -2.33 -22.15 -10.38
N PHE A 481 -2.08 -21.32 -11.39
CA PHE A 481 -2.92 -20.19 -11.69
C PHE A 481 -2.99 -19.91 -13.18
N VAL A 482 -4.14 -19.42 -13.64
CA VAL A 482 -4.36 -19.00 -15.02
C VAL A 482 -4.37 -17.49 -15.07
N GLN A 483 -3.51 -16.92 -15.92
CA GLN A 483 -3.32 -15.49 -16.08
C GLN A 483 -3.43 -15.10 -17.54
N ASP A 484 -4.06 -13.96 -17.82
CA ASP A 484 -4.05 -13.31 -19.12
C ASP A 484 -2.81 -12.43 -19.25
N ASP A 485 -1.93 -12.73 -20.20
CA ASP A 485 -0.68 -11.96 -20.38
C ASP A 485 -0.87 -10.55 -20.93
N THR A 486 -2.05 -10.22 -21.47
CA THR A 486 -2.33 -8.86 -21.98
C THR A 486 -2.78 -7.95 -20.85
N THR A 487 -3.74 -8.40 -20.03
CA THR A 487 -4.27 -7.60 -18.92
C THR A 487 -3.50 -7.81 -17.61
N ARG A 488 -2.65 -8.85 -17.57
CA ARG A 488 -2.00 -9.42 -16.37
C ARG A 488 -2.98 -9.96 -15.34
N GLU A 489 -4.28 -9.95 -15.61
CA GLU A 489 -5.29 -10.44 -14.68
C GLU A 489 -5.14 -11.94 -14.44
N ILE A 490 -5.15 -12.34 -13.17
CA ILE A 490 -5.22 -13.73 -12.76
C ILE A 490 -6.68 -14.13 -12.66
N ILE A 491 -7.09 -15.03 -13.56
CA ILE A 491 -8.47 -15.46 -13.72
C ILE A 491 -8.87 -16.49 -12.67
N GLN A 492 -7.97 -17.42 -12.33
CA GLN A 492 -8.19 -18.44 -11.31
C GLN A 492 -6.87 -18.90 -10.71
N ALA A 493 -6.91 -19.36 -9.46
CA ALA A 493 -5.81 -20.07 -8.80
C ALA A 493 -6.29 -21.37 -8.13
N SER A 494 -5.34 -22.22 -7.76
CA SER A 494 -5.56 -23.44 -7.00
C SER A 494 -4.27 -23.78 -6.24
N VAL A 495 -4.42 -24.27 -5.01
CA VAL A 495 -3.31 -24.65 -4.14
C VAL A 495 -3.54 -26.05 -3.62
N VAL A 496 -2.50 -26.89 -3.65
CA VAL A 496 -2.49 -28.20 -2.99
C VAL A 496 -1.20 -28.38 -2.21
N LYS A 497 -1.29 -28.99 -1.03
CA LYS A 497 -0.12 -29.55 -0.36
C LYS A 497 0.33 -30.80 -1.11
N VAL A 498 1.62 -31.06 -1.12
CA VAL A 498 2.17 -32.27 -1.73
C VAL A 498 1.90 -33.46 -0.80
N GLU A 499 1.34 -34.54 -1.36
CA GLU A 499 1.10 -35.82 -0.67
C GLU A 499 2.30 -36.77 -0.67
#